data_AF-A0A8J7TX81-F1
#
_entry.id   AF-A0A8J7TX81-F1
#
_cell.length_a   1.000
_cell.length_b   1.000
_cell.length_c   1.000
_cell.angle_alpha   90.00
_cell.angle_beta   90.00
_cell.angle_gamma   90.00
#
_symmetry.space_group_name_H-M   'P 1'
#
loop_
_entity.id
_entity.type
_entity.pdbx_description
1 polymer ?
#
loop_
_entity_poly.entity_id
_entity_poly.type
_entity_poly.pdbx_seq_one_letter_code
_entity_poly.pdbx_strand_id
1 'polypeptide(L)'
;MHTVQLVSLALALVAPGPKDRAPKESGPPNLVGVWVCESLTYGGRLCPVPDLVWEFTAEGRVKLGRMGTARGEDGAYKVTAGKGPAGFDWDTEDVGAQYWGICKVEGDLLTLAYAVGGVNDRATKFESPAGSKVQLMTFRRVKPDE
;
A
#
# COMPACT_ATOMS: atom_id res chain seq x y z
N MET A 1 -16.32 25.63 66.57
CA MET A 1 -15.91 26.40 65.37
C MET A 1 -14.63 25.76 64.87
N HIS A 2 -14.42 25.25 63.66
CA HIS A 2 -15.27 24.86 62.54
C HIS A 2 -14.67 23.57 61.93
N THR A 3 -15.54 22.72 61.41
CA THR A 3 -15.26 21.45 60.74
C THR A 3 -14.50 21.67 59.43
N VAL A 4 -13.40 20.94 59.23
CA VAL A 4 -12.65 20.94 57.96
C VAL A 4 -13.32 19.96 57.00
N GLN A 5 -14.02 20.49 55.99
CA GLN A 5 -14.35 19.75 54.77
C GLN A 5 -13.34 20.15 53.69
N LEU A 6 -12.59 19.19 53.15
CA LEU A 6 -11.90 19.36 51.87
C LEU A 6 -12.56 18.48 50.81
N VAL A 7 -13.01 19.19 49.79
CA VAL A 7 -13.74 18.75 48.60
C VAL A 7 -12.82 17.94 47.69
N SER A 8 -13.26 16.74 47.33
CA SER A 8 -12.65 15.94 46.26
C SER A 8 -12.94 16.56 44.90
N LEU A 9 -11.90 17.04 44.20
CA LEU A 9 -12.02 17.53 42.83
C LEU A 9 -11.90 16.35 41.85
N ALA A 10 -13.03 15.87 41.34
CA ALA A 10 -13.06 14.95 40.22
C ALA A 10 -12.78 15.71 38.91
N LEU A 11 -11.61 15.50 38.31
CA LEU A 11 -11.34 15.96 36.94
C LEU A 11 -12.05 15.03 35.94
N ALA A 12 -13.17 15.49 35.41
CA ALA A 12 -13.75 14.91 34.20
C ALA A 12 -12.90 15.33 32.99
N LEU A 13 -12.10 14.41 32.45
CA LEU A 13 -11.49 14.54 31.13
C LEU A 13 -12.58 14.41 30.06
N VAL A 14 -13.16 15.53 29.65
CA VAL A 14 -13.93 15.62 28.40
C VAL A 14 -12.92 15.68 27.26
N ALA A 15 -12.55 14.52 26.71
CA ALA A 15 -11.83 14.49 25.44
C ALA A 15 -12.81 14.80 24.30
N PRO A 16 -12.52 15.77 23.43
CA PRO A 16 -13.31 16.00 22.22
C PRO A 16 -13.24 14.76 21.34
N GLY A 17 -14.39 14.26 20.90
CA GLY A 17 -14.48 13.08 20.04
C GLY A 17 -13.67 13.22 18.75
N PRO A 18 -13.14 12.12 18.18
CA PRO A 18 -12.46 12.18 16.89
C PRO A 18 -13.46 12.57 15.80
N LYS A 19 -13.30 13.81 15.33
CA LYS A 19 -13.69 14.33 14.02
C LYS A 19 -13.41 13.32 12.91
N ASP A 20 -14.37 13.25 11.98
CA ASP A 20 -14.21 12.90 10.58
C ASP A 20 -13.31 11.71 10.27
N ARG A 21 -13.91 10.52 10.38
CA ARG A 21 -13.49 9.40 9.53
C ARG A 21 -13.77 9.85 8.10
N ALA A 22 -12.72 10.17 7.34
CA ALA A 22 -12.82 10.41 5.90
C ALA A 22 -13.79 9.37 5.29
N PRO A 23 -14.69 9.76 4.37
CA PRO A 23 -15.60 8.82 3.74
C PRO A 23 -14.78 7.62 3.27
N LYS A 24 -15.10 6.43 3.76
CA LYS A 24 -14.57 5.21 3.17
C LYS A 24 -15.03 5.24 1.72
N GLU A 25 -14.14 5.62 0.81
CA GLU A 25 -14.34 5.39 -0.61
C GLU A 25 -14.72 3.92 -0.74
N SER A 26 -15.96 3.66 -1.13
CA SER A 26 -16.54 2.32 -1.22
C SER A 26 -16.05 1.56 -2.46
N GLY A 27 -15.11 2.14 -3.21
CA GLY A 27 -14.47 1.58 -4.39
C GLY A 27 -13.07 1.02 -4.13
N PRO A 28 -12.48 0.34 -5.12
CA PRO A 28 -11.08 -0.07 -5.06
C PRO A 28 -10.16 1.16 -4.94
N PRO A 29 -9.00 1.05 -4.25
CA PRO A 29 -8.06 2.15 -4.14
C PRO A 29 -7.54 2.57 -5.52
N ASN A 30 -7.45 3.89 -5.72
CA ASN A 30 -6.94 4.45 -6.97
C ASN A 30 -5.39 4.41 -7.01
N LEU A 31 -4.85 3.48 -7.82
CA LEU A 31 -3.42 3.35 -8.04
C LEU A 31 -2.87 4.26 -9.14
N VAL A 32 -3.72 4.87 -9.97
CA VAL A 32 -3.29 5.63 -11.16
C VAL A 32 -2.29 6.72 -10.76
N GLY A 33 -1.18 6.78 -11.49
CA GLY A 33 -0.08 7.72 -11.27
C GLY A 33 1.29 7.04 -11.20
N VAL A 34 2.30 7.85 -10.91
CA VAL A 34 3.70 7.43 -10.81
C VAL A 34 4.08 7.27 -9.34
N TRP A 35 4.80 6.19 -9.03
CA TRP A 35 5.18 5.79 -7.68
C TRP A 35 6.64 5.38 -7.62
N VAL A 36 7.38 5.90 -6.65
CA VAL A 36 8.77 5.52 -6.38
C VAL A 36 8.80 4.51 -5.25
N CYS A 37 9.45 3.37 -5.45
CA CYS A 37 9.61 2.37 -4.42
C CYS A 37 10.55 2.89 -3.32
N GLU A 38 10.05 2.98 -2.10
CA GLU A 38 10.84 3.35 -0.92
C GLU A 38 11.45 2.13 -0.24
N SER A 39 10.74 0.98 -0.27
CA SER A 39 11.23 -0.25 0.32
C SER A 39 10.70 -1.49 -0.40
N LEU A 40 11.53 -2.54 -0.43
CA LEU A 40 11.14 -3.88 -0.84
C LEU A 40 11.69 -4.89 0.16
N THR A 41 10.81 -5.76 0.66
CA THR A 41 11.18 -6.93 1.45
C THR A 41 10.78 -8.19 0.69
N TYR A 42 11.71 -9.12 0.54
CA TYR A 42 11.46 -10.42 -0.07
C TYR A 42 12.01 -11.54 0.81
N GLY A 43 11.18 -12.53 1.11
CA GLY A 43 11.54 -13.65 1.99
C GLY A 43 12.11 -13.21 3.33
N GLY A 44 11.58 -12.12 3.92
CA GLY A 44 12.04 -11.56 5.19
C GLY A 44 13.34 -10.75 5.13
N ARG A 45 13.84 -10.45 3.93
CA ARG A 45 15.06 -9.67 3.73
C ARG A 45 14.76 -8.36 3.02
N LEU A 46 15.28 -7.27 3.55
CA LEU A 46 15.25 -5.97 2.87
C LEU A 46 16.13 -6.05 1.62
N CYS A 47 15.57 -5.68 0.48
CA CYS A 47 16.26 -5.67 -0.79
C CYS A 47 16.56 -4.22 -1.21
N PRO A 48 17.73 -3.96 -1.82
CA PRO A 48 17.99 -2.67 -2.45
C PRO A 48 17.00 -2.38 -3.58
N VAL A 49 16.45 -1.16 -3.60
CA VAL A 49 15.52 -0.68 -4.65
C VAL A 49 15.96 0.66 -5.23
N PRO A 50 17.18 0.76 -5.80
CA PRO A 50 17.67 2.06 -6.30
C PRO A 50 16.73 2.59 -7.38
N ASP A 51 16.03 3.67 -7.07
CA ASP A 51 15.19 4.43 -7.99
C ASP A 51 14.13 3.62 -8.74
N LEU A 52 13.62 2.51 -8.19
CA LEU A 52 12.57 1.72 -8.85
C LEU A 52 11.27 2.53 -8.93
N VAL A 53 10.72 2.67 -10.15
CA VAL A 53 9.50 3.45 -10.41
C VAL A 53 8.45 2.58 -11.08
N TRP A 54 7.22 2.68 -10.58
CA TRP A 54 6.03 2.05 -11.13
C TRP A 54 5.06 3.14 -11.57
N GLU A 55 4.57 3.06 -12.79
CA GLU A 55 3.48 3.90 -13.30
C GLU A 55 2.26 3.01 -13.55
N PHE A 56 1.16 3.31 -12.87
CA PHE A 56 -0.13 2.69 -13.11
C PHE A 56 -0.97 3.63 -13.97
N THR A 57 -1.46 3.15 -15.10
CA THR A 57 -2.25 3.97 -16.03
C THR A 57 -3.75 3.74 -15.84
N ALA A 58 -4.58 4.70 -16.26
CA ALA A 58 -6.04 4.60 -16.14
C ALA A 58 -6.63 3.44 -16.97
N GLU A 59 -5.89 2.98 -17.98
CA GLU A 59 -6.24 1.85 -18.85
C GLU A 59 -5.93 0.49 -18.20
N GLY A 60 -5.44 0.48 -16.96
CA GLY A 60 -5.10 -0.76 -16.25
C GLY A 60 -3.76 -1.34 -16.67
N ARG A 61 -2.78 -0.52 -17.07
CA ARG A 61 -1.43 -0.96 -17.43
C ARG A 61 -0.41 -0.57 -16.37
N VAL A 62 0.61 -1.42 -16.21
CA VAL A 62 1.79 -1.16 -15.39
C VAL A 62 2.96 -0.88 -16.32
N LYS A 63 3.68 0.21 -16.05
CA LYS A 63 4.98 0.48 -16.65
C LYS A 63 6.04 0.53 -15.57
N LEU A 64 7.14 -0.17 -15.80
CA LEU A 64 8.25 -0.25 -14.87
C LEU A 64 9.47 0.50 -15.42
N GLY A 65 10.24 1.10 -14.52
CA GLY A 65 11.47 1.76 -14.91
C GLY A 65 12.30 2.23 -13.72
N ARG A 66 13.26 3.11 -14.02
CA ARG A 66 14.03 3.84 -13.03
C ARG A 66 13.67 5.32 -13.06
N MET A 67 13.92 6.02 -11.95
CA MET A 67 13.81 7.48 -11.95
C MET A 67 14.72 8.08 -13.02
N GLY A 68 14.20 9.06 -13.77
CA GLY A 68 14.96 9.74 -14.83
C GLY A 68 15.18 8.93 -16.11
N THR A 69 14.65 7.70 -16.22
CA THR A 69 14.71 6.90 -17.45
C THR A 69 13.33 6.73 -18.08
N ALA A 70 13.28 6.38 -19.37
CA ALA A 70 12.05 5.90 -19.98
C ALA A 70 11.54 4.65 -19.23
N ARG A 71 10.22 4.53 -19.10
CA ARG A 71 9.54 3.37 -18.49
C ARG A 71 9.13 2.41 -19.59
N GLY A 72 9.42 1.12 -19.41
CA GLY A 72 8.96 0.06 -20.28
C GLY A 72 7.53 -0.34 -19.91
N GLU A 73 6.74 -0.71 -20.91
CA GLU A 73 5.47 -1.39 -20.70
C GLU A 73 5.74 -2.79 -20.17
N ASP A 74 5.09 -3.17 -19.07
CA ASP A 74 5.38 -4.43 -18.37
C ASP A 74 4.16 -5.36 -18.37
N GLY A 75 2.95 -4.82 -18.22
CA GLY A 75 1.76 -5.66 -18.25
C GLY A 75 0.46 -4.99 -17.83
N ALA A 76 -0.55 -5.81 -17.54
CA ALA A 76 -1.87 -5.37 -17.10
C ALA A 76 -2.02 -5.55 -15.58
N TYR A 77 -2.77 -4.67 -14.93
CA TYR A 77 -3.14 -4.84 -13.53
C TYR A 77 -4.64 -4.65 -13.30
N LYS A 78 -5.11 -5.25 -12.21
CA LYS A 78 -6.48 -5.12 -11.72
C LYS A 78 -6.50 -4.91 -10.22
N VAL A 79 -7.37 -4.01 -9.77
CA VAL A 79 -7.64 -3.79 -8.36
C VAL A 79 -9.10 -4.13 -8.06
N THR A 80 -9.33 -4.90 -7.00
CA THR A 80 -10.67 -5.30 -6.59
C THR A 80 -10.95 -4.85 -5.16
N ALA A 81 -12.15 -4.29 -4.94
CA ALA A 81 -12.60 -3.94 -3.59
C ALA A 81 -12.85 -5.23 -2.78
N GLY A 82 -12.55 -5.19 -1.48
CA GLY A 82 -12.70 -6.32 -0.58
C GLY A 82 -13.25 -5.92 0.78
N LYS A 83 -13.73 -6.91 1.54
CA LYS A 83 -14.08 -6.73 2.96
C LYS A 83 -12.84 -6.50 3.85
N GLY A 84 -11.65 -6.79 3.32
CA GLY A 84 -10.34 -6.54 3.91
C GLY A 84 -9.48 -5.67 2.99
N PRO A 85 -8.15 -5.84 2.96
CA PRO A 85 -7.29 -5.17 1.97
C PRO A 85 -7.81 -5.39 0.54
N ALA A 86 -7.63 -4.39 -0.33
CA ALA A 86 -8.05 -4.50 -1.72
C ALA A 86 -7.18 -5.54 -2.44
N GLY A 87 -7.78 -6.32 -3.32
CA GLY A 87 -7.04 -7.28 -4.14
C GLY A 87 -6.23 -6.54 -5.20
N PHE A 88 -5.01 -7.00 -5.45
CA PHE A 88 -4.15 -6.56 -6.54
C PHE A 88 -3.73 -7.77 -7.37
N ASP A 89 -4.01 -7.74 -8.67
CA ASP A 89 -3.62 -8.77 -9.63
C ASP A 89 -2.78 -8.09 -10.72
N TRP A 90 -1.66 -8.70 -11.12
CA TRP A 90 -0.74 -8.15 -12.11
C TRP A 90 -0.25 -9.26 -13.05
N ASP A 91 -0.56 -9.11 -14.33
CA ASP A 91 -0.19 -9.99 -15.43
C ASP A 91 0.98 -9.37 -16.19
N THR A 92 2.17 -9.99 -16.11
CA THR A 92 3.37 -9.53 -16.82
C THR A 92 3.46 -10.12 -18.22
N GLU A 93 3.84 -9.32 -19.19
CA GLU A 93 3.96 -9.72 -20.59
C GLU A 93 5.26 -10.48 -20.87
N ASP A 94 6.36 -10.08 -20.23
CA ASP A 94 7.71 -10.59 -20.53
C ASP A 94 7.90 -12.08 -20.20
N VAL A 95 7.23 -12.58 -19.17
CA VAL A 95 7.41 -13.96 -18.67
C VAL A 95 6.09 -14.72 -18.54
N GLY A 96 4.96 -14.12 -18.95
CA GLY A 96 3.63 -14.68 -18.74
C GLY A 96 3.34 -14.98 -17.26
N ALA A 97 4.04 -14.31 -16.34
CA ALA A 97 3.89 -14.54 -14.91
C ALA A 97 2.74 -13.69 -14.39
N GLN A 98 1.98 -14.30 -13.48
CA GLN A 98 0.85 -13.66 -12.84
C GLN A 98 1.10 -13.54 -11.34
N TYR A 99 1.03 -12.32 -10.84
CA TYR A 99 1.24 -11.97 -9.45
C TYR A 99 -0.08 -11.65 -8.80
N TRP A 100 -0.33 -12.29 -7.66
CA TRP A 100 -1.58 -12.18 -6.93
C TRP A 100 -1.31 -11.68 -5.52
N GLY A 101 -2.02 -10.63 -5.13
CA GLY A 101 -1.69 -9.94 -3.90
C GLY A 101 -2.79 -9.04 -3.38
N ILE A 102 -2.39 -8.14 -2.52
CA ILE A 102 -3.22 -7.10 -1.94
C ILE A 102 -2.51 -5.76 -2.00
N CYS A 103 -3.31 -4.69 -2.00
CA CYS A 103 -2.84 -3.33 -1.98
C CYS A 103 -3.63 -2.48 -0.99
N LYS A 104 -3.01 -1.37 -0.58
CA LYS A 104 -3.68 -0.25 0.06
C LYS A 104 -3.02 1.06 -0.34
N VAL A 105 -3.81 2.12 -0.36
CA VAL A 105 -3.35 3.50 -0.55
C VAL A 105 -3.76 4.30 0.67
N GLU A 106 -2.79 4.97 1.29
CA GLU A 106 -2.96 5.85 2.45
C GLU A 106 -2.34 7.20 2.10
N GLY A 107 -3.13 8.10 1.50
CA GLY A 107 -2.62 9.36 0.93
C GLY A 107 -1.62 9.12 -0.19
N ASP A 108 -0.37 9.56 0.01
CA ASP A 108 0.73 9.39 -0.95
C ASP A 108 1.55 8.11 -0.73
N LEU A 109 1.10 7.20 0.15
CA LEU A 109 1.75 5.92 0.42
C LEU A 109 0.96 4.78 -0.23
N LEU A 110 1.62 4.02 -1.10
CA LEU A 110 1.13 2.74 -1.63
C LEU A 110 1.87 1.60 -0.94
N THR A 111 1.14 0.60 -0.47
CA THR A 111 1.71 -0.68 -0.04
C THR A 111 1.17 -1.79 -0.90
N LEU A 112 2.06 -2.61 -1.47
CA LEU A 112 1.74 -3.82 -2.22
C LEU A 112 2.32 -5.03 -1.51
N ALA A 113 1.56 -6.12 -1.45
CA ALA A 113 2.09 -7.43 -1.11
C ALA A 113 1.58 -8.46 -2.11
N TYR A 114 2.48 -9.18 -2.78
CA TYR A 114 2.10 -10.21 -3.76
C TYR A 114 3.07 -11.39 -3.70
N ALA A 115 2.59 -12.58 -4.07
CA ALA A 115 3.42 -13.78 -4.13
C ALA A 115 4.06 -13.97 -5.51
N VAL A 116 5.34 -14.31 -5.51
CA VAL A 116 6.12 -14.70 -6.68
C VAL A 116 5.96 -16.20 -6.88
N GLY A 117 5.27 -16.63 -7.94
CA GLY A 117 5.12 -18.06 -8.27
C GLY A 117 3.70 -18.58 -8.53
N GLY A 118 2.68 -17.70 -8.62
CA GLY A 118 1.36 -18.05 -9.16
C GLY A 118 0.17 -17.93 -8.19
N VAL A 119 -1.02 -18.27 -8.71
CA VAL A 119 -2.36 -18.01 -8.15
C VAL A 119 -2.58 -18.58 -6.73
N ASN A 120 -1.96 -19.73 -6.43
CA ASN A 120 -2.27 -20.50 -5.22
C ASN A 120 -1.70 -19.91 -3.92
N ASP A 121 -0.81 -18.91 -4.03
CA ASP A 121 -0.09 -18.34 -2.88
C ASP A 121 -0.44 -16.85 -2.63
N ARG A 122 -1.64 -16.40 -3.05
CA ARG A 122 -2.05 -14.99 -2.93
C ARG A 122 -1.78 -14.42 -1.53
N ALA A 123 -1.02 -13.32 -1.46
CA ALA A 123 -0.76 -12.64 -0.20
C ALA A 123 -2.07 -12.08 0.39
N THR A 124 -2.31 -12.34 1.68
CA THR A 124 -3.50 -11.87 2.42
C THR A 124 -3.18 -10.87 3.53
N LYS A 125 -1.88 -10.64 3.77
CA LYS A 125 -1.35 -9.69 4.76
C LYS A 125 -0.19 -8.90 4.14
N PHE A 126 0.03 -7.70 4.67
CA PHE A 126 1.16 -6.84 4.28
C PHE A 126 2.43 -7.26 5.01
N GLU A 127 2.89 -8.47 4.75
CA GLU A 127 4.04 -9.09 5.41
C GLU A 127 4.84 -9.90 4.39
N SER A 128 6.17 -9.94 4.54
CA SER A 128 7.05 -10.85 3.82
C SER A 128 7.85 -11.68 4.83
N PRO A 129 7.29 -12.76 5.38
CA PRO A 129 7.97 -13.58 6.37
C PRO A 129 9.26 -14.21 5.82
N ALA A 130 10.19 -14.56 6.72
CA ALA A 130 11.43 -15.23 6.37
C ALA A 130 11.16 -16.52 5.56
N GLY A 131 11.82 -16.65 4.41
CA GLY A 131 11.67 -17.80 3.51
C GLY A 131 10.37 -17.84 2.69
N SER A 132 9.49 -16.84 2.82
CA SER A 132 8.29 -16.73 1.98
C SER A 132 8.62 -16.28 0.57
N LYS A 133 7.72 -16.56 -0.38
CA LYS A 133 7.78 -16.01 -1.75
C LYS A 133 7.02 -14.70 -1.90
N VAL A 134 6.62 -14.06 -0.80
CA VAL A 134 5.87 -12.80 -0.83
C VAL A 134 6.87 -11.65 -0.94
N GLN A 135 6.65 -10.77 -1.92
CA GLN A 135 7.26 -9.45 -1.94
C GLN A 135 6.34 -8.48 -1.21
N LEU A 136 6.89 -7.70 -0.28
CA LEU A 136 6.24 -6.56 0.35
C LEU A 136 6.95 -5.30 -0.13
N MET A 137 6.21 -4.38 -0.74
CA MET A 137 6.76 -3.14 -1.29
C MET A 137 5.98 -1.95 -0.76
N THR A 138 6.71 -0.88 -0.45
CA THR A 138 6.12 0.44 -0.17
C THR A 138 6.60 1.45 -1.19
N PHE A 139 5.71 2.36 -1.57
CA PHE A 139 6.00 3.38 -2.56
C PHE A 139 5.48 4.75 -2.13
N ARG A 140 6.17 5.79 -2.60
CA ARG A 140 5.74 7.19 -2.51
C ARG A 140 5.18 7.65 -3.83
N ARG A 141 4.01 8.31 -3.81
CA ARG A 141 3.44 8.95 -5.00
C ARG A 141 4.35 10.09 -5.46
N VAL A 142 4.68 10.14 -6.75
CA VAL A 142 5.34 11.28 -7.38
C VAL A 142 4.27 12.34 -7.63
N LYS A 143 4.52 13.55 -7.14
CA LYS A 143 3.70 14.72 -7.45
C LYS A 143 4.22 15.34 -8.74
N PRO A 144 3.35 15.89 -9.60
CA PRO A 144 3.81 16.77 -10.67
C PRO A 144 4.66 17.88 -10.06
N ASP A 145 5.78 18.23 -10.69
CA ASP A 145 6.45 19.49 -10.38
C ASP A 145 5.48 20.63 -10.74
N GLU A 146 5.18 21.49 -9.76
CA GLU A 146 4.29 22.66 -9.91
C GLU A 146 4.98 23.78 -10.70
#